data_AF-W1IY56-F1
#
_entry.id   AF-W1IY56-F1
#
_cell.length_a   1.000
_cell.length_b   1.000
_cell.length_c   1.000
_cell.angle_alpha   90.00
_cell.angle_beta   90.00
_cell.angle_gamma   90.00
#
_symmetry.space_group_name_H-M   'P 1'
#
loop_
_entity.id
_entity.type
_entity.pdbx_description
1 polymer ?
#
loop_
_entity_poly.entity_id
_entity_poly.type
_entity_poly.pdbx_seq_one_letter_code
_entity_poly.pdbx_strand_id
1 'polypeptide(L)'
;MSVYDDDSRCSLVNLLAEIPSVTVPPGWNFIATIAVGGLTEIGFSRITNHLLIISSSGRSVIDCTIGERLARDCEDDGDWYNAHELTCQGIGPISNETVTIAGLCGGGLPLANQYGETLERTA
;
A
#
# COMPACT_ATOMS: atom_id res chain seq x y z
N MET A 1 16.55 -15.27 23.44
CA MET A 1 15.32 -14.46 23.47
C MET A 1 15.65 -13.19 24.24
N SER A 2 16.02 -12.11 23.57
CA SER A 2 16.45 -10.88 24.25
C SER A 2 15.24 -10.08 24.70
N VAL A 3 15.24 -9.71 25.97
CA VAL A 3 14.25 -8.84 26.65
C VAL A 3 14.03 -7.49 25.94
N TYR A 4 14.94 -7.10 25.03
CA TYR A 4 14.89 -5.89 24.20
C TYR A 4 13.76 -5.85 23.14
N ASP A 5 13.16 -6.99 22.79
CA ASP A 5 12.13 -7.07 21.75
C ASP A 5 10.75 -6.60 22.25
N ASP A 6 10.44 -6.85 23.53
CA ASP A 6 9.10 -6.64 24.07
C ASP A 6 8.84 -5.17 24.45
N ASP A 7 9.87 -4.44 24.89
CA ASP A 7 9.80 -2.98 25.14
C ASP A 7 9.63 -2.20 23.83
N SER A 8 10.36 -2.60 22.78
CA SER A 8 10.25 -1.98 21.45
C SER A 8 8.84 -2.16 20.87
N ARG A 9 8.30 -3.38 21.00
CA ARG A 9 6.93 -3.70 20.59
C ARG A 9 5.91 -2.92 21.40
N CYS A 10 6.03 -2.85 22.73
CA CYS A 10 5.10 -2.11 23.59
C CYS A 10 5.11 -0.60 23.27
N SER A 11 6.29 -0.03 23.04
CA SER A 11 6.42 1.38 22.64
C SER A 11 5.71 1.66 21.31
N LEU A 12 5.87 0.77 20.33
CA LEU A 12 5.23 0.90 19.02
C LEU A 12 3.70 0.75 19.11
N VAL A 13 3.22 -0.20 19.91
CA VAL A 13 1.77 -0.39 20.16
C VAL A 13 1.16 0.85 20.82
N ASN A 14 1.83 1.43 21.82
CA ASN A 14 1.35 2.65 22.47
C ASN A 14 1.33 3.83 21.50
N LEU A 15 2.35 3.98 20.65
CA LEU A 15 2.39 5.02 19.63
C LEU A 15 1.25 4.87 18.60
N LEU A 16 0.94 3.65 18.17
CA LEU A 16 -0.19 3.40 17.27
C LEU A 16 -1.53 3.72 17.92
N ALA A 17 -1.66 3.54 19.24
CA ALA A 17 -2.87 3.87 19.99
C ALA A 17 -3.11 5.39 20.10
N GLU A 18 -2.09 6.22 19.88
CA GLU A 18 -2.21 7.69 19.85
C GLU A 18 -2.74 8.23 18.51
N ILE A 19 -2.77 7.40 17.46
CA ILE A 19 -3.30 7.81 16.16
C ILE A 19 -4.81 8.05 16.29
N PRO A 20 -5.32 9.27 16.00
CA PRO A 20 -6.74 9.57 16.10
C PRO A 20 -7.58 8.63 15.25
N SER A 21 -8.43 7.84 15.89
CA SER A 21 -9.41 7.02 15.17
C SER A 21 -10.58 7.90 14.77
N VAL A 22 -10.67 8.24 13.49
CA VAL A 22 -11.87 8.85 12.92
C VAL A 22 -12.89 7.77 12.63
N THR A 23 -14.16 8.04 12.91
CA THR A 23 -15.24 7.18 12.42
C THR A 23 -15.21 7.16 10.90
N VAL A 24 -15.40 5.97 10.32
CA VAL A 24 -15.49 5.78 8.87
C VAL A 24 -16.45 6.83 8.27
N PRO A 25 -16.03 7.62 7.26
CA PRO A 25 -16.88 8.66 6.69
C PRO A 25 -18.21 8.08 6.18
N PRO A 26 -19.32 8.84 6.20
CA PRO A 26 -20.60 8.37 5.70
C PRO A 26 -20.49 7.82 4.26
N GLY A 27 -20.98 6.61 4.03
CA GLY A 27 -20.93 5.93 2.73
C GLY A 27 -19.68 5.07 2.50
N TRP A 28 -18.67 5.14 3.37
CA TRP A 28 -17.53 4.23 3.33
C TRP A 28 -17.83 2.97 4.14
N ASN A 29 -17.42 1.82 3.61
CA ASN A 29 -17.51 0.54 4.30
C ASN A 29 -16.10 0.01 4.51
N PHE A 30 -15.78 -0.39 5.74
CA PHE A 30 -14.55 -1.10 6.01
C PHE A 30 -14.62 -2.49 5.36
N ILE A 31 -13.61 -2.82 4.54
CA ILE A 31 -13.55 -4.09 3.81
C ILE A 31 -12.56 -5.05 4.46
N ALA A 32 -11.32 -4.62 4.69
CA ALA A 32 -10.27 -5.50 5.22
C ALA A 32 -9.10 -4.73 5.88
N THR A 33 -8.41 -5.43 6.79
CA THR A 33 -7.07 -5.08 7.27
C THR A 33 -6.10 -6.13 6.74
N ILE A 34 -5.07 -5.70 6.01
CA ILE A 34 -4.08 -6.60 5.42
C ILE A 34 -2.71 -6.31 6.04
N ALA A 35 -2.14 -7.31 6.71
CA ALA A 35 -0.80 -7.22 7.25
C ALA A 35 0.24 -7.40 6.13
N VAL A 36 1.12 -6.41 5.97
CA VAL A 36 2.24 -6.45 5.01
C VAL A 36 3.54 -6.23 5.76
N GLY A 37 4.33 -7.28 5.89
CA GLY A 37 5.67 -7.19 6.47
C GLY A 37 6.63 -6.47 5.51
N GLY A 38 7.35 -5.46 6.01
CA GLY A 38 8.33 -4.74 5.22
C GLY A 38 7.75 -3.96 4.05
N LEU A 39 6.56 -3.35 4.21
CA LEU A 39 5.95 -2.49 3.20
C LEU A 39 6.87 -1.31 2.86
N THR A 40 7.16 -1.13 1.57
CA THR A 40 8.07 -0.09 1.09
C THR A 40 7.39 0.87 0.11
N GLU A 41 6.62 0.36 -0.84
CA GLU A 41 5.90 1.16 -1.84
C GLU A 41 4.51 0.60 -2.15
N ILE A 42 3.65 1.47 -2.67
CA ILE A 42 2.32 1.12 -3.18
C ILE A 42 2.05 1.83 -4.50
N GLY A 43 1.14 1.28 -5.31
CA GLY A 43 0.63 1.93 -6.52
C GLY A 43 -0.74 1.41 -6.91
N PHE A 44 -1.52 2.22 -7.62
CA PHE A 44 -2.85 1.83 -8.10
C PHE A 44 -2.82 1.60 -9.61
N SER A 45 -3.53 0.56 -10.06
CA SER A 45 -3.85 0.41 -11.48
C SER A 45 -4.56 1.67 -11.98
N ARG A 46 -4.25 2.08 -13.21
CA ARG A 46 -4.92 3.22 -13.85
C ARG A 46 -6.21 2.81 -14.55
N ILE A 47 -6.45 1.51 -14.66
CA ILE A 47 -7.56 0.92 -15.43
C ILE A 47 -8.58 0.27 -14.50
N THR A 48 -8.13 -0.27 -13.36
CA THR A 48 -8.93 -1.11 -12.47
C THR A 48 -8.72 -0.75 -11.01
N ASN A 49 -9.57 -1.24 -10.12
CA ASN A 49 -9.48 -0.99 -8.67
C ASN A 49 -8.50 -1.95 -7.96
N HIS A 50 -7.31 -2.11 -8.53
CA HIS A 50 -6.26 -2.96 -7.97
C HIS A 50 -5.15 -2.13 -7.34
N LEU A 51 -4.71 -2.56 -6.16
CA LEU A 51 -3.57 -2.02 -5.43
C LEU A 51 -2.37 -2.95 -5.60
N LEU A 52 -1.30 -2.45 -6.21
CA LEU A 52 0.02 -3.05 -6.20
C LEU A 52 0.73 -2.66 -4.90
N ILE A 53 1.28 -3.67 -4.22
CA ILE A 53 2.06 -3.53 -3.00
C ILE A 53 3.46 -4.04 -3.26
N ILE A 54 4.47 -3.28 -2.86
CA ILE A 54 5.87 -3.70 -2.87
C ILE A 54 6.36 -3.75 -1.42
N SER A 55 7.10 -4.81 -1.12
CA SER A 55 7.65 -5.07 0.19
C SER A 55 9.05 -5.64 0.07
N SER A 56 9.75 -5.73 1.20
CA SER A 56 11.05 -6.41 1.31
C SER A 56 11.03 -7.90 0.93
N SER A 57 9.86 -8.46 0.63
CA SER A 57 9.70 -9.87 0.22
C SER A 57 9.08 -9.98 -1.18
N GLY A 58 9.16 -8.93 -1.99
CA GLY A 58 8.57 -8.86 -3.33
C GLY A 58 7.23 -8.12 -3.36
N ARG A 59 6.37 -8.47 -4.32
CA ARG A 59 5.17 -7.69 -4.66
C ARG A 59 3.87 -8.50 -4.63
N SER A 60 2.76 -7.81 -4.40
CA SER A 60 1.41 -8.39 -4.34
C SER A 60 0.39 -7.49 -5.02
N VAL A 61 -0.72 -8.06 -5.51
CA VAL A 61 -1.88 -7.31 -6.00
C VAL A 61 -3.09 -7.62 -5.14
N ILE A 62 -3.74 -6.57 -4.65
CA ILE A 62 -4.98 -6.61 -3.86
C ILE A 62 -6.12 -6.06 -4.71
N ASP A 63 -7.28 -6.71 -4.66
CA ASP A 63 -8.53 -6.14 -5.13
C ASP A 63 -9.13 -5.22 -4.06
N CYS A 64 -9.22 -3.92 -4.35
CA CYS A 64 -9.73 -2.93 -3.39
C CYS A 64 -11.24 -3.04 -3.17
N THR A 65 -11.99 -3.76 -4.01
CA THR A 65 -13.45 -3.90 -3.88
C THR A 65 -13.83 -4.96 -2.86
N ILE A 66 -13.07 -6.05 -2.79
CA ILE A 66 -13.32 -7.19 -1.87
C ILE A 66 -12.25 -7.34 -0.78
N GLY A 67 -11.13 -6.62 -0.89
CA GLY A 67 -10.04 -6.65 0.10
C GLY A 67 -9.20 -7.92 0.08
N GLU A 68 -9.17 -8.65 -1.04
CA GLU A 68 -8.47 -9.92 -1.18
C GLU A 68 -7.18 -9.79 -2.00
N ARG A 69 -6.17 -10.61 -1.66
CA ARG A 69 -4.93 -10.70 -2.44
C ARG A 69 -5.13 -11.63 -3.64
N LEU A 70 -5.07 -11.08 -4.84
CA LEU A 70 -5.25 -11.80 -6.09
C LEU A 70 -3.95 -12.37 -6.67
N ALA A 71 -2.81 -11.73 -6.40
CA ALA A 71 -1.52 -12.19 -6.90
C ALA A 71 -0.40 -11.93 -5.90
N ARG A 72 0.61 -12.79 -5.92
CA ARG A 72 1.82 -12.70 -5.09
C ARG A 72 3.01 -13.20 -5.89
N ASP A 73 4.06 -12.40 -5.90
CA ASP A 73 5.36 -12.73 -6.46
C ASP A 73 6.42 -12.47 -5.40
N CYS A 74 7.12 -13.51 -4.96
CA CYS A 74 8.07 -13.48 -3.86
C CYS A 74 9.50 -13.16 -4.28
N GLU A 75 9.75 -12.86 -5.56
CA GLU A 75 11.03 -12.32 -6.01
C GLU A 75 11.25 -10.94 -5.37
N ASP A 76 12.41 -10.73 -4.74
CA ASP A 76 12.78 -9.53 -3.99
C ASP A 76 13.76 -8.62 -4.73
N ASP A 77 14.34 -9.09 -5.84
CA ASP A 77 15.23 -8.34 -6.72
C ASP A 77 14.91 -8.68 -8.19
N GLY A 78 14.38 -7.71 -8.94
CA GLY A 78 14.10 -7.91 -10.35
C GLY A 78 13.84 -6.62 -11.11
N ASP A 79 14.02 -6.68 -12.43
CA ASP A 79 13.86 -5.55 -13.38
C ASP A 79 12.45 -4.96 -13.42
N TRP A 80 11.53 -5.55 -12.67
CA TRP A 80 10.17 -5.07 -12.51
C TRP A 80 10.05 -3.85 -11.58
N TYR A 81 11.08 -3.49 -10.81
CA TYR A 81 11.08 -2.32 -9.92
C TYR A 81 12.10 -1.27 -10.37
N ASN A 82 11.64 -0.02 -10.55
CA ASN A 82 12.50 1.10 -10.88
C ASN A 82 12.31 2.26 -9.90
N ALA A 83 13.22 2.37 -8.93
CA ALA A 83 13.23 3.43 -7.93
C ALA A 83 13.47 4.84 -8.50
N HIS A 84 14.14 4.96 -9.65
CA HIS A 84 14.46 6.26 -10.26
C HIS A 84 13.26 6.81 -11.03
N GLU A 85 12.55 5.95 -11.75
CA GLU A 85 11.35 6.31 -12.49
C GLU A 85 10.09 6.25 -11.64
N LEU A 86 10.18 5.70 -10.42
CA LEU A 86 9.08 5.49 -9.50
C LEU A 86 7.98 4.65 -10.18
N THR A 87 8.41 3.54 -10.78
CA THR A 87 7.54 2.61 -11.49
C THR A 87 7.77 1.17 -11.05
N CYS A 88 6.72 0.35 -11.19
CA CYS A 88 6.80 -1.08 -11.00
C CYS A 88 5.90 -1.81 -12.00
N GLN A 89 6.40 -2.89 -12.59
CA GLN A 89 5.60 -3.76 -13.44
C GLN A 89 4.54 -4.46 -12.59
N GLY A 90 3.29 -4.47 -13.05
CA GLY A 90 2.22 -5.20 -12.39
C GLY A 90 2.38 -6.72 -12.49
N ILE A 91 1.58 -7.46 -11.73
CA ILE A 91 1.46 -8.92 -11.78
C ILE A 91 -0.02 -9.33 -11.82
N GLY A 92 -0.27 -10.59 -12.17
CA GLY A 92 -1.63 -11.15 -12.18
C GLY A 92 -2.60 -10.29 -13.02
N PRO A 93 -3.73 -9.83 -12.47
CA PRO A 93 -4.75 -9.05 -13.20
C PRO A 93 -4.25 -7.75 -13.86
N ILE A 94 -3.11 -7.22 -13.41
CA ILE A 94 -2.52 -5.97 -13.91
C ILE A 94 -1.14 -6.19 -14.54
N SER A 95 -0.84 -7.41 -14.98
CA SER A 95 0.50 -7.77 -15.51
C SER A 95 0.92 -7.01 -16.76
N ASN A 96 -0.01 -6.35 -17.43
CA ASN A 96 0.22 -5.52 -18.62
C ASN A 96 0.44 -4.03 -18.29
N GLU A 97 0.39 -3.64 -17.01
CA GLU A 97 0.56 -2.24 -16.59
C GLU A 97 1.95 -2.00 -15.98
N THR A 98 2.54 -0.87 -16.35
CA THR A 98 3.62 -0.25 -15.57
C THR A 98 3.00 0.77 -14.62
N VAL A 99 2.97 0.43 -13.34
CA VAL A 99 2.28 1.17 -12.29
C VAL A 99 3.21 2.23 -11.72
N THR A 100 2.72 3.46 -11.56
CA THR A 100 3.43 4.49 -10.80
C THR A 100 3.29 4.22 -9.31
N ILE A 101 4.40 4.30 -8.59
CA ILE A 101 4.46 3.94 -7.18
C ILE A 101 4.81 5.15 -6.29
N ALA A 102 4.39 5.05 -5.03
CA ALA A 102 4.70 5.99 -3.97
C ALA A 102 5.18 5.22 -2.74
N GLY A 103 6.24 5.70 -2.09
CA GLY A 103 6.83 5.04 -0.93
C GLY A 103 8.16 5.65 -0.52
N LEU A 104 9.09 4.80 -0.05
CA LEU A 104 10.38 5.24 0.51
C LEU A 104 11.23 6.06 -0.46
N CYS A 105 11.22 5.72 -1.75
CA CYS A 105 11.98 6.43 -2.78
C CYS A 105 11.29 7.70 -3.30
N GLY A 106 10.10 8.05 -2.78
CA GLY A 106 9.33 9.23 -3.19
C GLY A 106 8.06 8.85 -3.95
N GLY A 107 7.65 9.71 -4.89
CA GLY A 107 6.41 9.56 -5.65
C GLY A 107 5.23 10.33 -5.07
N GLY A 108 4.04 9.99 -5.54
CA GLY A 108 2.81 10.64 -5.12
C GLY A 108 1.58 9.87 -5.58
N LEU A 109 0.60 9.74 -4.69
CA LEU A 109 -0.71 9.22 -5.03
C LEU A 109 -1.57 10.31 -5.68
N PRO A 110 -2.55 9.95 -6.52
CA PRO A 110 -3.50 10.90 -7.07
C PRO A 110 -4.18 11.72 -5.97
N LEU A 111 -4.08 13.05 -6.07
CA LEU A 111 -4.71 13.97 -5.13
C LEU A 111 -6.14 14.33 -5.52
N ALA A 112 -6.53 14.01 -6.75
CA ALA A 112 -7.86 14.27 -7.29
C ALA A 112 -8.24 13.20 -8.31
N ASN A 113 -9.54 13.05 -8.55
CA ASN A 113 -10.05 12.22 -9.66
C ASN A 113 -10.68 13.08 -10.77
N GLN A 114 -11.09 12.41 -11.86
CA GLN A 114 -11.69 13.06 -13.04
C GLN A 114 -13.05 13.74 -12.76
N TYR A 115 -13.67 13.48 -11.60
CA TYR A 115 -14.93 14.08 -11.19
C TYR A 115 -14.74 15.33 -10.32
N GLY A 116 -13.49 15.72 -10.03
CA GLY A 116 -13.15 16.89 -9.22
C GLY A 116 -13.16 16.63 -7.72
N GLU A 117 -13.26 15.37 -7.28
CA GLU A 117 -13.10 15.00 -5.87
C GLU A 117 -11.61 15.07 -5.51
N THR A 118 -11.28 15.69 -4.38
CA THR A 118 -9.90 15.92 -3.95
C THR A 118 -9.63 15.40 -2.54
N LEU A 119 -8.40 14.97 -2.27
CA LEU A 119 -7.95 14.68 -0.91
C LEU A 119 -7.90 15.97 -0.08
N GLU A 120 -8.62 15.96 1.04
CA GLU A 120 -8.54 17.00 2.07
C GLU A 120 -7.85 16.45 3.31
N ARG A 121 -6.93 17.24 3.88
CA ARG A 121 -6.29 16.87 5.14
C ARG A 121 -7.25 17.18 6.28
N THR A 122 -7.71 16.15 6.98
CA THR A 122 -8.44 16.35 8.25
C THR A 122 -7.45 16.78 9.33
N ALA A 123 -7.76 17.91 9.99
CA ALA A 123 -6.94 18.51 11.05
C ALA A 123 -6.89 17.66 12.33
#